data_AF-A0A5E4HPC9-F1
#
_entry.id   AF-A0A5E4HPC9-F1
#
_cell.length_a   1.000
_cell.length_b   1.000
_cell.length_c   1.000
_cell.angle_alpha   90.00
_cell.angle_beta   90.00
_cell.angle_gamma   90.00
#
_symmetry.space_group_name_H-M   'P 1'
#
loop_
_entity.id
_entity.type
_entity.pdbx_description
1 polymer ?
#
loop_
_entity_poly.entity_id
_entity_poly.type
_entity_poly.pdbx_seq_one_letter_code
_entity_poly.pdbx_strand_id
1 'polypeptide(L)'
;MDAITTLMLLMNFVVLILIAVMVWTIRFRIFDMIREYVNTTAEHMGRYHTISGREVGNHYVDRITKVTYRKFMSVITSKSDNKAVTVMDSVPGTTTTVFKCRVLKGLEYQFVPFNAEHFMIGKLFTDLEGKATNGHGVEATLEVWNKKESKLRGTIWTGTLEEINESGTYRTWGHPLTYNAEREIRARPGDLIMLRVRTPADGEGIKIENSNSKSAFSIRCTKLIKMNVPHE
;
A
#
# COMPACT_ATOMS: atom_id res chain seq x y z
N MET A 1 40.52 54.63 7.03
CA MET A 1 39.31 53.78 6.89
C MET A 1 38.23 54.52 7.65
N ASP A 2 37.24 55.06 6.96
CA ASP A 2 36.33 56.02 7.56
C ASP A 2 35.30 55.32 8.46
N ALA A 3 34.80 56.04 9.47
CA ALA A 3 33.89 55.50 10.48
C ALA A 3 32.65 54.83 9.84
N ILE A 4 32.20 55.34 8.70
CA ILE A 4 31.08 54.81 7.91
C ILE A 4 31.40 53.39 7.39
N THR A 5 32.59 53.17 6.85
CA THR A 5 33.00 51.85 6.34
C THR A 5 33.08 50.81 7.45
N THR A 6 33.55 51.22 8.63
CA THR A 6 33.63 50.35 9.82
C THR A 6 32.23 49.98 10.33
N LEU A 7 31.30 50.94 10.34
CA LEU A 7 29.90 50.70 10.72
C LEU A 7 29.18 49.76 9.75
N MET A 8 29.38 49.92 8.44
CA MET A 8 28.79 49.05 7.43
C MET A 8 29.31 47.61 7.52
N LEU A 9 30.59 47.42 7.79
CA LEU A 9 31.18 46.10 8.02
C LEU A 9 30.61 45.43 9.27
N LEU A 10 30.43 46.19 10.36
CA LEU A 10 29.83 45.68 11.60
C LEU A 10 28.38 45.25 11.38
N MET A 11 27.58 46.05 10.66
CA MET A 11 26.18 45.70 10.35
C MET A 11 26.08 44.42 9.51
N ASN A 12 26.93 44.28 8.48
CA ASN A 12 26.96 43.07 7.65
C ASN A 12 27.36 41.82 8.46
N PHE A 13 28.31 41.96 9.40
CA PHE A 13 28.72 40.87 10.27
C PHE A 13 27.59 40.42 11.20
N VAL A 14 26.84 41.36 11.78
CA VAL A 14 25.67 41.06 12.63
C VAL A 14 24.57 40.33 11.84
N VAL A 15 24.29 40.77 10.61
CA VAL A 15 23.29 40.12 9.74
C VAL A 15 23.69 38.67 9.42
N LEU A 16 24.96 38.42 9.13
CA LEU A 16 25.47 37.06 8.86
C LEU A 16 25.34 36.14 10.07
N ILE A 17 25.61 36.65 11.28
CA ILE A 17 25.41 35.88 12.53
C ILE A 17 23.94 35.52 12.71
N LEU A 18 23.03 36.47 12.50
CA LEU A 18 21.58 36.21 12.65
C LEU A 18 21.09 35.15 11.65
N ILE A 19 21.55 35.19 10.40
CA ILE A 19 21.23 34.17 9.39
C ILE A 19 21.77 32.80 9.81
N ALA A 20 23.00 32.73 10.32
CA ALA A 20 23.59 31.47 10.78
C ALA A 20 22.80 30.86 11.96
N VAL A 21 22.39 31.67 12.93
CA VAL A 21 21.56 31.23 14.08
C VAL A 21 20.18 30.76 13.62
N MET A 22 19.57 31.44 12.65
CA MET A 22 18.27 31.04 12.09
C MET A 22 18.37 29.69 11.35
N VAL A 23 19.42 29.51 10.53
CA VAL A 23 19.64 28.23 9.82
C VAL A 23 19.93 27.10 10.81
N TRP A 24 20.70 27.36 11.87
CA TRP A 24 20.98 26.38 12.92
C TRP A 24 19.71 25.95 13.67
N THR A 25 18.87 26.90 14.07
CA THR A 25 17.62 26.63 14.81
C THR A 25 16.60 25.88 13.95
N ILE A 26 16.47 26.20 12.67
CA ILE A 26 15.62 25.47 11.72
C ILE A 26 16.11 24.01 11.57
N ARG A 27 17.42 23.80 11.39
CA ARG A 27 18.00 22.44 11.31
C ARG A 27 17.72 21.61 12.55
N PHE A 28 17.85 22.21 13.73
CA PHE A 28 17.61 21.51 14.99
C PHE A 28 16.14 21.07 15.13
N ARG A 29 15.19 21.97 14.81
CA ARG A 29 13.75 21.65 14.84
C ARG A 29 13.36 20.57 13.82
N ILE A 30 13.92 20.59 12.62
CA ILE A 30 13.70 19.54 11.62
C ILE A 30 14.23 18.19 12.14
N PHE A 31 15.40 18.19 12.77
CA PHE A 31 15.99 16.98 13.32
C PHE A 31 15.16 16.41 14.47
N ASP A 32 14.66 17.25 15.37
CA ASP A 32 13.78 16.82 16.46
C ASP A 32 12.45 16.27 15.93
N MET A 33 11.85 16.91 14.92
CA MET A 33 10.64 16.43 14.26
C MET A 33 10.85 15.07 13.58
N ILE A 34 11.99 14.87 12.90
CA ILE A 34 12.35 13.58 12.30
C ILE A 34 12.55 12.52 13.39
N ARG A 35 13.24 12.86 14.48
CA ARG A 35 13.47 11.94 15.61
C ARG A 35 12.16 11.54 16.27
N GLU A 36 11.25 12.48 16.50
CA GLU A 36 9.92 12.21 17.02
C GLU A 36 9.15 11.28 16.09
N TYR A 37 9.08 11.59 14.79
CA TYR A 37 8.44 10.73 13.79
C TYR A 37 9.01 9.29 13.80
N VAL A 38 10.34 9.14 13.83
CA VAL A 38 11.00 7.83 13.89
C VAL A 38 10.64 7.09 15.18
N ASN A 39 10.62 7.77 16.32
CA ASN A 39 10.30 7.16 17.61
C ASN A 39 8.82 6.74 17.70
N THR A 40 7.89 7.57 17.24
CA THR A 40 6.46 7.22 17.22
C THR A 40 6.24 6.03 16.28
N THR A 41 6.92 6.00 15.13
CA THR A 41 6.86 4.86 14.21
C THR A 41 7.45 3.60 14.87
N ALA A 42 8.57 3.69 15.59
CA ALA A 42 9.19 2.57 16.29
C ALA A 42 8.35 2.03 17.47
N GLU A 43 7.70 2.90 18.25
CA GLU A 43 6.78 2.50 19.32
C GLU A 43 5.51 1.85 18.77
N HIS A 44 4.98 2.36 17.65
CA HIS A 44 3.91 1.70 16.92
C HIS A 44 4.39 0.32 16.41
N MET A 45 5.57 0.22 15.78
CA MET A 45 6.17 -1.05 15.34
C MET A 45 6.32 -2.07 16.48
N GLY A 46 6.71 -1.63 17.68
CA GLY A 46 6.85 -2.47 18.87
C GLY A 46 5.53 -3.09 19.33
N ARG A 47 4.41 -2.36 19.25
CA ARG A 47 3.09 -2.88 19.63
C ARG A 47 2.53 -3.88 18.61
N TYR A 48 2.81 -3.71 17.32
CA TYR A 48 2.34 -4.62 16.26
C TYR A 48 3.18 -5.90 16.13
N HIS A 49 4.45 -5.90 16.57
CA HIS A 49 5.29 -7.11 16.60
C HIS A 49 4.84 -8.18 17.60
N THR A 50 3.93 -7.84 18.52
CA THR A 50 3.39 -8.79 19.49
C THR A 50 2.44 -9.81 18.85
N ILE A 51 1.84 -9.49 17.69
CA ILE A 51 0.81 -10.31 17.04
C ILE A 51 1.37 -11.16 15.88
N SER A 52 2.48 -10.76 15.27
CA SER A 52 3.09 -11.49 14.14
C SER A 52 3.94 -12.68 14.62
N GLY A 53 4.00 -13.74 13.80
CA GLY A 53 4.66 -15.03 14.08
C GLY A 53 6.13 -14.98 14.55
N ARG A 54 6.75 -16.15 14.79
CA ARG A 54 8.22 -16.24 14.84
C ARG A 54 8.71 -16.53 13.42
N GLU A 55 9.48 -15.61 12.84
CA GLU A 55 10.10 -15.80 11.54
C GLU A 55 11.42 -16.56 11.71
N VAL A 56 11.59 -17.68 11.01
CA VAL A 56 12.86 -18.44 10.96
C VAL A 56 13.12 -18.79 9.50
N GLY A 57 13.83 -17.92 8.78
CA GLY A 57 14.10 -18.08 7.35
C GLY A 57 12.80 -18.14 6.51
N ASN A 58 12.68 -19.14 5.62
CA ASN A 58 11.49 -19.35 4.78
C ASN A 58 10.31 -20.02 5.51
N HIS A 59 10.31 -20.02 6.84
CA HIS A 59 9.25 -20.62 7.65
C HIS A 59 8.55 -19.55 8.49
N TYR A 60 7.23 -19.65 8.52
CA TYR A 60 6.35 -18.85 9.35
C TYR A 60 5.63 -19.77 10.34
N VAL A 61 5.77 -19.51 11.63
CA VAL A 61 5.02 -20.21 12.68
C VAL A 61 3.98 -19.26 13.25
N ASP A 62 2.70 -19.61 13.06
CA ASP A 62 1.58 -18.89 13.64
C ASP A 62 1.62 -19.05 15.17
N ARG A 63 1.75 -17.92 15.89
CA ARG A 63 1.87 -17.95 17.36
C ARG A 63 0.62 -18.45 18.07
N ILE A 64 -0.55 -18.28 17.47
CA ILE A 64 -1.86 -18.65 18.04
C ILE A 64 -2.13 -20.12 17.73
N THR A 65 -2.05 -20.50 16.46
CA THR A 65 -2.45 -21.86 16.03
C THR A 65 -1.32 -22.89 16.09
N LYS A 66 -0.07 -22.45 16.28
CA LYS A 66 1.17 -23.27 16.24
C LYS A 66 1.40 -23.99 14.91
N VAL A 67 0.62 -23.67 13.88
CA VAL A 67 0.80 -24.24 12.55
C VAL A 67 2.05 -23.63 11.90
N THR A 68 2.87 -24.50 11.32
CA THR A 68 4.05 -24.09 10.55
C THR A 68 3.70 -23.99 9.06
N TYR A 69 4.17 -22.93 8.44
CA TYR A 69 3.98 -22.63 7.03
C TYR A 69 5.33 -22.43 6.36
N ARG A 70 5.40 -22.81 5.09
CA ARG A 70 6.46 -22.40 4.17
C ARG A 70 6.07 -21.07 3.52
N LYS A 71 6.97 -20.10 3.59
CA LYS A 71 6.79 -18.71 3.16
C LYS A 71 7.48 -18.49 1.80
N PHE A 72 6.77 -17.87 0.87
CA PHE A 72 7.30 -17.45 -0.43
C PHE A 72 6.77 -16.07 -0.80
N MET A 73 7.61 -15.22 -1.40
CA MET A 73 7.10 -14.03 -2.05
C MET A 73 6.33 -14.43 -3.31
N SER A 74 5.17 -13.81 -3.52
CA SER A 74 4.26 -14.14 -4.61
C SER A 74 3.64 -12.88 -5.19
N VAL A 75 3.30 -12.94 -6.48
CA VAL A 75 2.57 -11.88 -7.18
C VAL A 75 1.27 -12.47 -7.72
N ILE A 76 0.15 -11.93 -7.26
CA ILE A 76 -1.18 -12.23 -7.76
C ILE A 76 -1.41 -11.31 -8.97
N THR A 77 -1.65 -11.90 -10.13
CA THR A 77 -1.99 -11.16 -11.36
C THR A 77 -3.20 -11.82 -12.03
N SER A 78 -3.89 -11.10 -12.92
CA SER A 78 -5.00 -11.69 -13.70
C SER A 78 -4.59 -12.87 -14.60
N LYS A 79 -3.29 -13.13 -14.77
CA LYS A 79 -2.74 -14.27 -15.52
C LYS A 79 -2.06 -15.32 -14.63
N SER A 80 -1.92 -15.07 -13.33
CA SER A 80 -1.33 -16.05 -12.41
C SER A 80 -2.23 -17.27 -12.27
N ASP A 81 -1.69 -18.39 -11.76
CA ASP A 81 -2.47 -19.61 -11.44
C ASP A 81 -3.66 -19.34 -10.50
N ASN A 82 -3.65 -18.19 -9.83
CA ASN A 82 -4.80 -17.65 -9.11
C ASN A 82 -5.79 -17.08 -10.12
N LYS A 83 -6.98 -17.68 -10.22
CA LYS A 83 -8.12 -17.25 -11.06
C LYS A 83 -8.59 -15.82 -10.74
N ALA A 84 -7.73 -14.85 -10.97
CA ALA A 84 -7.98 -13.45 -10.76
C ALA A 84 -8.64 -12.90 -12.02
N VAL A 85 -9.80 -12.29 -11.84
CA VAL A 85 -10.64 -11.80 -12.93
C VAL A 85 -10.86 -10.31 -12.71
N THR A 86 -10.76 -9.56 -13.80
CA THR A 86 -11.24 -8.19 -13.86
C THR A 86 -12.75 -8.23 -13.96
N VAL A 87 -13.44 -7.73 -12.94
CA VAL A 87 -14.91 -7.62 -12.93
C VAL A 87 -15.22 -6.14 -13.16
N MET A 88 -16.19 -5.82 -14.00
CA MET A 88 -16.67 -4.45 -14.15
C MET A 88 -18.18 -4.51 -14.31
N ASP A 89 -18.88 -4.19 -13.23
CA ASP A 89 -20.28 -3.79 -13.27
C ASP A 89 -20.36 -2.49 -12.47
N SER A 90 -20.35 -1.37 -13.20
CA SER A 90 -20.12 -0.05 -12.65
C SER A 90 -21.42 0.72 -12.63
N VAL A 91 -22.05 0.81 -11.46
CA VAL A 91 -23.20 1.68 -11.23
C VAL A 91 -22.69 2.94 -10.53
N PRO A 92 -22.99 4.15 -11.02
CA PRO A 92 -22.62 5.40 -10.33
C PRO A 92 -23.05 5.43 -8.87
N GLY A 93 -22.22 6.01 -8.00
CA GLY A 93 -22.45 6.11 -6.55
C GLY A 93 -22.32 4.80 -5.77
N THR A 94 -21.84 3.72 -6.40
CA THR A 94 -21.73 2.39 -5.78
C THR A 94 -20.29 1.89 -5.72
N THR A 95 -20.04 0.91 -4.86
CA THR A 95 -18.73 0.28 -4.77
C THR A 95 -18.61 -0.87 -5.76
N THR A 96 -17.90 -0.63 -6.86
CA THR A 96 -17.62 -1.61 -7.91
C THR A 96 -16.37 -2.40 -7.61
N THR A 97 -16.42 -3.72 -7.81
CA THR A 97 -15.23 -4.57 -7.74
C THR A 97 -14.55 -4.57 -9.10
N VAL A 98 -13.31 -4.08 -9.17
CA VAL A 98 -12.52 -3.97 -10.42
C VAL A 98 -11.55 -5.13 -10.62
N PHE A 99 -11.09 -5.73 -9.52
CA PHE A 99 -10.24 -6.91 -9.53
C PHE A 99 -10.71 -7.87 -8.45
N LYS A 100 -10.75 -9.16 -8.78
CA LYS A 100 -11.19 -10.20 -7.85
C LYS A 100 -10.35 -11.44 -8.01
N CYS A 101 -9.71 -11.89 -6.94
CA CYS A 101 -8.91 -13.10 -6.88
C CYS A 101 -9.44 -14.05 -5.81
N ARG A 102 -9.77 -15.29 -6.18
CA ARG A 102 -10.09 -16.35 -5.22
C ARG A 102 -8.83 -17.08 -4.79
N VAL A 103 -8.61 -17.19 -3.48
CA VAL A 103 -7.52 -17.97 -2.92
C VAL A 103 -7.77 -19.46 -3.14
N LEU A 104 -6.80 -20.16 -3.73
CA LEU A 104 -6.93 -21.60 -4.03
C LEU A 104 -6.84 -22.47 -2.76
N LYS A 105 -7.35 -23.70 -2.86
CA LYS A 105 -7.24 -24.69 -1.79
C LYS A 105 -5.76 -24.97 -1.48
N GLY A 106 -5.44 -25.06 -0.18
CA GLY A 106 -4.08 -25.33 0.29
C GLY A 106 -3.13 -24.13 0.29
N LEU A 107 -3.60 -22.96 -0.17
CA LEU A 107 -2.85 -21.72 -0.15
C LEU A 107 -3.44 -20.75 0.86
N GLU A 108 -2.56 -20.00 1.50
CA GLU A 108 -2.91 -18.81 2.25
C GLU A 108 -2.07 -17.64 1.75
N TYR A 109 -2.65 -16.44 1.74
CA TYR A 109 -1.90 -15.21 1.46
C TYR A 109 -1.86 -14.34 2.70
N GLN A 110 -0.69 -13.83 3.01
CA GLN A 110 -0.43 -12.97 4.15
C GLN A 110 0.01 -11.59 3.65
N PHE A 111 -0.63 -10.57 4.21
CA PHE A 111 -0.35 -9.16 3.95
C PHE A 111 0.03 -8.51 5.28
N VAL A 112 1.27 -8.07 5.39
CA VAL A 112 1.87 -7.58 6.64
C VAL A 112 2.13 -6.08 6.55
N PRO A 113 1.77 -5.29 7.59
CA PRO A 113 2.14 -3.89 7.67
C PRO A 113 3.64 -3.64 7.53
N PHE A 114 3.98 -2.52 6.88
CA PHE A 114 5.36 -2.03 6.73
C PHE A 114 6.35 -2.96 6.01
N ASN A 115 5.87 -4.06 5.42
CA ASN A 115 6.66 -4.76 4.43
C ASN A 115 6.49 -4.03 3.09
N ALA A 116 7.57 -3.36 2.66
CA ALA A 116 7.64 -2.51 1.46
C ALA A 116 7.30 -3.23 0.14
N GLU A 117 7.04 -4.54 0.22
CA GLU A 117 6.93 -5.41 -0.93
C GLU A 117 5.51 -5.58 -1.48
N HIS A 118 4.49 -4.90 -0.93
CA HIS A 118 3.11 -4.91 -1.45
C HIS A 118 2.94 -3.79 -2.48
N PHE A 119 2.71 -4.14 -3.74
CA PHE A 119 2.54 -3.17 -4.84
C PHE A 119 1.27 -3.46 -5.59
N MET A 120 0.59 -2.39 -6.03
CA MET A 120 -0.40 -2.44 -7.09
C MET A 120 0.24 -1.95 -8.38
N ILE A 121 0.09 -2.69 -9.47
CA ILE A 121 0.64 -2.31 -10.78
C ILE A 121 -0.50 -2.27 -11.78
N GLY A 122 -0.94 -1.06 -12.16
CA GLY A 122 -2.10 -0.88 -13.02
C GLY A 122 -2.48 0.57 -13.28
N LYS A 123 -3.49 0.79 -14.12
CA LYS A 123 -4.17 2.07 -14.27
C LYS A 123 -5.68 1.88 -14.23
N LEU A 124 -6.36 2.71 -13.44
CA LEU A 124 -7.82 2.79 -13.39
C LEU A 124 -8.23 4.15 -13.91
N PHE A 125 -9.16 4.19 -14.85
CA PHE A 125 -9.74 5.45 -15.30
C PHE A 125 -11.22 5.46 -14.95
N THR A 126 -11.77 6.65 -14.78
CA THR A 126 -13.21 6.82 -14.85
C THR A 126 -13.61 7.10 -16.30
N ASP A 127 -14.84 6.75 -16.64
CA ASP A 127 -15.46 7.01 -17.93
C ASP A 127 -16.55 8.06 -17.75
N LEU A 128 -16.29 9.24 -18.28
CA LEU A 128 -17.26 10.31 -18.39
C LEU A 128 -17.59 10.49 -19.88
N GLU A 129 -18.81 10.13 -20.28
CA GLU A 129 -19.31 10.30 -21.65
C GLU A 129 -18.42 9.66 -22.73
N GLY A 130 -17.81 8.51 -22.44
CA GLY A 130 -16.93 7.80 -23.38
C GLY A 130 -15.48 8.28 -23.37
N LYS A 131 -15.12 9.24 -22.51
CA LYS A 131 -13.74 9.73 -22.33
C LYS A 131 -13.16 9.22 -21.01
N ALA A 132 -11.95 8.68 -21.10
CA ALA A 132 -11.18 8.28 -19.93
C ALA A 132 -10.69 9.52 -19.17
N THR A 133 -10.98 9.61 -17.88
CA THR A 133 -10.43 10.62 -16.97
C THR A 133 -9.67 9.95 -15.82
N ASN A 134 -8.79 10.69 -15.14
CA ASN A 134 -7.94 10.15 -14.08
C ASN A 134 -8.70 9.81 -12.78
N GLY A 135 -10.01 10.11 -12.70
CA GLY A 135 -10.83 9.78 -11.54
C GLY A 135 -10.35 10.49 -10.27
N HIS A 136 -10.21 11.81 -10.33
CA HIS A 136 -9.71 12.60 -9.22
C HIS A 136 -10.58 12.45 -7.96
N GLY A 137 -9.98 12.17 -6.80
CA GLY A 137 -10.69 11.96 -5.54
C GLY A 137 -11.54 10.69 -5.44
N VAL A 138 -11.47 9.79 -6.43
CA VAL A 138 -12.25 8.54 -6.41
C VAL A 138 -11.60 7.54 -5.47
N GLU A 139 -12.33 7.15 -4.42
CA GLU A 139 -11.84 6.23 -3.38
C GLU A 139 -11.67 4.80 -3.93
N ALA A 140 -10.56 4.17 -3.56
CA ALA A 140 -10.26 2.77 -3.83
C ALA A 140 -9.78 2.04 -2.58
N THR A 141 -10.17 0.77 -2.46
CA THR A 141 -9.83 -0.10 -1.34
C THR A 141 -9.43 -1.49 -1.83
N LEU A 142 -8.35 -2.01 -1.27
CA LEU A 142 -7.94 -3.41 -1.45
C LEU A 142 -8.34 -4.20 -0.20
N GLU A 143 -9.21 -5.18 -0.38
CA GLU A 143 -9.88 -5.86 0.73
C GLU A 143 -9.80 -7.37 0.61
N VAL A 144 -9.88 -8.06 1.75
CA VAL A 144 -10.06 -9.51 1.82
C VAL A 144 -11.43 -9.82 2.38
N TRP A 145 -12.23 -10.57 1.64
CA TRP A 145 -13.56 -11.02 2.02
C TRP A 145 -13.63 -12.53 2.14
N ASN A 146 -14.61 -13.03 2.88
CA ASN A 146 -14.90 -14.46 2.86
C ASN A 146 -15.37 -14.92 1.46
N LYS A 147 -15.40 -16.24 1.25
CA LYS A 147 -15.78 -16.86 -0.03
C LYS A 147 -17.15 -16.48 -0.61
N LYS A 148 -18.04 -15.91 0.23
CA LYS A 148 -19.43 -15.52 -0.10
C LYS A 148 -19.63 -14.00 -0.18
N GLU A 149 -18.57 -13.21 -0.01
CA GLU A 149 -18.63 -11.73 0.00
C GLU A 149 -19.54 -11.15 1.09
N SER A 150 -19.81 -11.93 2.15
CA SER A 150 -20.72 -11.54 3.22
C SER A 150 -20.01 -11.02 4.47
N LYS A 151 -18.69 -11.25 4.58
CA LYS A 151 -17.90 -10.82 5.73
C LYS A 151 -16.52 -10.35 5.30
N LEU A 152 -16.22 -9.10 5.63
CA LEU A 152 -14.88 -8.52 5.50
C LEU A 152 -13.93 -9.18 6.52
N ARG A 153 -12.76 -9.61 6.05
CA ARG A 153 -11.63 -10.08 6.88
C ARG A 153 -10.76 -8.91 7.31
N GLY A 154 -10.52 -7.99 6.38
CA GLY A 154 -9.78 -6.75 6.61
C GLY A 154 -9.49 -6.01 5.31
N THR A 155 -9.12 -4.75 5.46
CA THR A 155 -8.73 -3.85 4.38
C THR A 155 -7.22 -3.73 4.36
N ILE A 156 -6.58 -4.16 3.28
CA ILE A 156 -5.12 -4.15 3.07
C ILE A 156 -4.62 -2.75 2.77
N TRP A 157 -5.38 -2.01 1.97
CA TRP A 157 -5.04 -0.66 1.54
C TRP A 157 -6.30 0.17 1.28
N THR A 158 -6.25 1.45 1.60
CA THR A 158 -7.25 2.47 1.26
C THR A 158 -6.52 3.68 0.68
N GLY A 159 -7.06 4.25 -0.40
CA GLY A 159 -6.50 5.44 -1.05
C GLY A 159 -7.37 5.93 -2.21
N THR A 160 -6.79 6.60 -3.19
CA THR A 160 -7.51 7.11 -4.37
C THR A 160 -7.03 6.53 -5.69
N LEU A 161 -7.82 6.73 -6.76
CA LEU A 161 -7.40 6.42 -8.12
C LEU A 161 -6.18 7.24 -8.53
N GLU A 162 -6.03 8.47 -8.03
CA GLU A 162 -4.83 9.28 -8.29
C GLU A 162 -3.60 8.60 -7.71
N GLU A 163 -3.65 8.11 -6.47
CA GLU A 163 -2.54 7.38 -5.85
C GLU A 163 -2.20 6.08 -6.61
N ILE A 164 -3.21 5.41 -7.19
CA ILE A 164 -3.02 4.25 -8.07
C ILE A 164 -2.36 4.68 -9.40
N ASN A 165 -2.71 5.85 -9.93
CA ASN A 165 -2.34 6.32 -11.27
C ASN A 165 -1.11 7.24 -11.30
N GLU A 166 -0.67 7.80 -10.16
CA GLU A 166 0.39 8.81 -10.08
C GLU A 166 1.72 8.23 -10.59
N SER A 167 2.16 8.71 -11.75
CA SER A 167 3.27 8.12 -12.50
C SER A 167 4.38 9.12 -12.80
N GLY A 168 5.42 9.14 -11.96
CA GLY A 168 6.80 9.42 -12.41
C GLY A 168 7.56 8.15 -12.81
N THR A 169 7.04 6.97 -12.45
CA THR A 169 7.74 5.69 -12.52
C THR A 169 6.88 4.61 -13.16
N TYR A 170 6.63 4.74 -14.47
CA TYR A 170 6.32 3.57 -15.31
C TYR A 170 7.56 2.70 -15.43
N ARG A 171 7.80 1.84 -14.43
CA ARG A 171 8.79 0.77 -14.56
C ARG A 171 8.18 -0.54 -14.09
N THR A 172 8.73 -1.61 -14.63
CA THR A 172 8.48 -3.05 -14.45
C THR A 172 8.28 -3.54 -13.00
N TRP A 173 8.35 -2.65 -12.02
CA TRP A 173 8.44 -2.91 -10.59
C TRP A 173 7.32 -2.29 -9.73
N GLY A 174 6.47 -1.41 -10.30
CA GLY A 174 5.29 -0.86 -9.59
C GLY A 174 5.57 0.29 -8.62
N HIS A 175 4.55 1.08 -8.29
CA HIS A 175 4.58 2.07 -7.20
C HIS A 175 4.32 1.36 -5.87
N PRO A 176 5.17 1.51 -4.83
CA PRO A 176 4.87 0.98 -3.50
C PRO A 176 3.68 1.74 -2.96
N LEU A 177 2.47 1.21 -3.15
CA LEU A 177 1.35 1.59 -2.32
C LEU A 177 1.67 1.03 -0.93
N THR A 178 2.17 1.90 -0.06
CA THR A 178 2.53 1.51 1.30
C THR A 178 1.30 0.89 1.93
N TYR A 179 1.42 -0.38 2.32
CA TYR A 179 0.40 -1.04 3.10
C TYR A 179 0.01 -0.14 4.27
N ASN A 180 -1.26 0.24 4.37
CA ASN A 180 -1.76 1.12 5.43
C ASN A 180 -2.86 0.48 6.27
N ALA A 181 -3.00 -0.86 6.21
CA ALA A 181 -3.86 -1.54 7.17
C ALA A 181 -3.30 -1.43 8.59
N GLU A 182 -4.22 -1.39 9.56
CA GLU A 182 -3.88 -1.31 10.98
C GLU A 182 -3.25 -2.59 11.54
N ARG A 183 -3.34 -3.72 10.84
CA ARG A 183 -2.89 -5.03 11.33
C ARG A 183 -2.69 -6.01 10.18
N GLU A 184 -1.91 -7.07 10.42
CA GLU A 184 -1.76 -8.20 9.50
C GLU A 184 -3.13 -8.77 9.05
N ILE A 185 -3.23 -9.04 7.74
CA ILE A 185 -4.41 -9.66 7.13
C ILE A 185 -4.00 -10.98 6.48
N ARG A 186 -4.77 -12.04 6.75
CA ARG A 186 -4.59 -13.36 6.14
C ARG A 186 -5.81 -13.77 5.34
N ALA A 187 -5.61 -14.02 4.05
CA ALA A 187 -6.61 -14.58 3.15
C ALA A 187 -6.49 -16.11 3.14
N ARG A 188 -7.57 -16.80 3.53
CA ARG A 188 -7.62 -18.26 3.67
C ARG A 188 -8.11 -18.94 2.39
N PRO A 189 -7.98 -20.26 2.24
CA PRO A 189 -8.55 -20.99 1.12
C PRO A 189 -10.02 -20.62 0.86
N GLY A 190 -10.31 -20.17 -0.36
CA GLY A 190 -11.63 -19.77 -0.82
C GLY A 190 -12.01 -18.31 -0.55
N ASP A 191 -11.31 -17.59 0.32
CA ASP A 191 -11.49 -16.15 0.51
C ASP A 191 -11.22 -15.39 -0.80
N LEU A 192 -11.69 -14.15 -0.87
CA LEU A 192 -11.64 -13.30 -2.04
C LEU A 192 -10.82 -12.06 -1.73
N ILE A 193 -9.78 -11.82 -2.53
CA ILE A 193 -8.99 -10.59 -2.50
C ILE A 193 -9.54 -9.69 -3.59
N MET A 194 -10.02 -8.50 -3.23
CA MET A 194 -10.78 -7.63 -4.13
C MET A 194 -10.25 -6.21 -4.09
N LEU A 195 -9.98 -5.64 -5.27
CA LEU A 195 -9.84 -4.20 -5.42
C LEU A 195 -11.23 -3.66 -5.72
N ARG A 196 -11.67 -2.71 -4.91
CA ARG A 196 -12.97 -2.07 -5.01
C ARG A 196 -12.79 -0.58 -5.18
N VAL A 197 -13.65 0.03 -5.97
CA VAL A 197 -13.62 1.46 -6.29
C VAL A 197 -15.01 2.01 -6.04
N ARG A 198 -15.11 3.14 -5.35
CA ARG A 198 -16.38 3.84 -5.17
C ARG A 198 -16.60 4.77 -6.34
N THR A 199 -17.53 4.43 -7.23
CA THR A 199 -17.86 5.29 -8.36
C THR A 199 -18.47 6.62 -7.86
N PRO A 200 -18.13 7.75 -8.48
CA PRO A 200 -18.81 9.01 -8.24
C PRO A 200 -20.32 8.90 -8.47
N ALA A 201 -21.12 9.62 -7.68
CA ALA A 201 -22.58 9.57 -7.75
C ALA A 201 -23.15 10.29 -9.00
N ASP A 202 -22.36 11.17 -9.60
CA ASP A 202 -22.68 12.03 -10.74
C ASP A 202 -22.46 11.38 -12.12
N GLY A 203 -22.22 10.06 -12.17
CA GLY A 203 -22.44 9.29 -13.40
C GLY A 203 -21.23 8.59 -14.00
N GLU A 204 -20.06 8.70 -13.39
CA GLU A 204 -18.84 8.11 -13.95
C GLU A 204 -18.76 6.59 -13.71
N GLY A 205 -18.66 5.83 -14.80
CA GLY A 205 -18.31 4.41 -14.72
C GLY A 205 -16.81 4.22 -14.50
N ILE A 206 -16.35 3.08 -13.97
CA ILE A 206 -14.92 2.75 -13.97
C ILE A 206 -14.57 2.00 -15.26
N LYS A 207 -13.53 2.47 -15.97
CA LYS A 207 -12.91 1.79 -17.11
C LYS A 207 -11.47 1.38 -16.78
N ILE A 208 -11.11 0.18 -17.23
CA ILE A 208 -9.74 -0.32 -17.13
C ILE A 208 -9.11 -0.26 -18.51
N GLU A 209 -8.11 0.61 -18.68
CA GLU A 209 -7.36 0.66 -19.93
C GLU A 209 -6.26 -0.41 -19.91
N ASN A 210 -6.42 -1.43 -20.76
CA ASN A 210 -5.40 -2.45 -20.95
C ASN A 210 -4.42 -1.98 -22.02
N SER A 211 -3.48 -1.12 -21.65
CA SER A 211 -2.61 -0.45 -22.64
C SER A 211 -1.69 -1.38 -23.42
N ASN A 212 -1.51 -2.67 -23.04
CA ASN A 212 -0.75 -3.65 -23.83
C ASN A 212 -0.91 -5.09 -23.31
N SER A 213 -2.10 -5.70 -23.41
CA SER A 213 -2.39 -7.15 -23.21
C SER A 213 -1.73 -7.86 -22.00
N LYS A 214 -1.25 -7.12 -21.00
CA LYS A 214 -0.61 -7.56 -19.76
C LYS A 214 -1.58 -7.22 -18.63
N SER A 215 -1.63 -8.06 -17.61
CA SER A 215 -2.53 -7.92 -16.46
C SER A 215 -2.60 -6.46 -15.99
N ALA A 216 -3.80 -5.86 -16.03
CA ALA A 216 -3.98 -4.46 -15.67
C ALA A 216 -3.78 -4.21 -14.17
N PHE A 217 -3.79 -5.26 -13.34
CA PHE A 217 -3.49 -5.19 -11.91
C PHE A 217 -2.60 -6.36 -11.49
N SER A 218 -1.64 -6.07 -10.61
CA SER A 218 -0.83 -7.07 -9.91
C SER A 218 -0.71 -6.70 -8.44
N ILE A 219 -0.84 -7.68 -7.54
CA ILE A 219 -0.73 -7.50 -6.08
C ILE A 219 0.40 -8.41 -5.59
N ARG A 220 1.44 -7.84 -5.01
CA ARG A 220 2.49 -8.63 -4.34
C ARG A 220 2.08 -8.96 -2.91
N CYS A 221 2.43 -10.14 -2.42
CA CYS A 221 2.11 -10.62 -1.09
C CYS A 221 3.00 -11.79 -0.68
N THR A 222 2.91 -12.21 0.58
CA THR A 222 3.50 -13.47 1.04
C THR A 222 2.52 -14.62 0.81
N LYS A 223 2.95 -15.64 0.06
CA LYS A 223 2.27 -16.93 -0.07
C LYS A 223 2.72 -17.86 1.06
N LEU A 224 1.76 -18.44 1.75
CA LEU A 224 1.95 -19.41 2.80
C LEU A 224 1.39 -20.77 2.35
N ILE A 225 2.21 -21.81 2.47
CA ILE A 225 1.82 -23.20 2.23
C ILE A 225 1.92 -23.93 3.56
N LYS A 226 0.79 -24.43 4.05
CA LYS A 226 0.75 -25.18 5.32
C LYS A 226 1.66 -26.40 5.22
N MET A 227 2.57 -26.55 6.17
CA MET A 227 3.38 -27.76 6.28
C MET A 227 2.59 -28.80 7.05
N ASN A 228 2.48 -30.00 6.47
CA ASN A 228 2.12 -31.17 7.25
C ASN A 228 3.37 -31.55 8.04
N VAL A 229 3.43 -31.15 9.31
CA VAL A 229 4.40 -31.73 10.23
C VAL A 229 3.87 -33.13 10.53
N PRO A 230 4.60 -34.21 10.19
CA PRO A 230 4.21 -35.53 10.66
C PRO A 230 4.21 -35.48 12.18
N HIS A 231 3.09 -35.86 12.79
CA HIS A 231 3.07 -36.12 14.23
C HIS A 231 3.98 -37.31 14.47
N GLU A 232 5.16 -37.06 15.05
CA GLU A 232 5.94 -38.08 15.74
C GLU A 232 5.22 -38.51 17.02
#